data_AF-A0A1W1Y923-F1
#
_entry.id   AF-A0A1W1Y923-F1
#
_cell.length_a   1.000
_cell.length_b   1.000
_cell.length_c   1.000
_cell.angle_alpha   90.00
_cell.angle_beta   90.00
_cell.angle_gamma   90.00
#
_symmetry.space_group_name_H-M   'P 1'
#
loop_
_entity.id
_entity.type
_entity.pdbx_description
1 polymer ?
#
loop_
_entity_poly.entity_id
_entity_poly.type
_entity_poly.pdbx_seq_one_letter_code
_entity_poly.pdbx_strand_id
1 'polypeptide(L)'
;MRGNKDFLTGKLIGGMNVKLLVVALFLLILLVPGLGSAEARDDYSEAYKLYIAAGVSAATYNDRIGEMASRYLEQDGWKIDRYVQNQGKAGARFILAQKDLGDGRQTFFLAFVGTETKEDVKFDLKVDKAYFAGKSIKELEENAAKQNVPTTEPKVHRGFLQYVKSMLEAKAANAEGKYLPLRDILVGNKDAKLYLVGHSLGGAAAIITGAGLVNTGVSPEQIEVITFGSPAAGNAAFAASYDNVLKVTRVVISGDVVTGVLQSLVGGYKQFGRKITLELPELSDQPHRISEYVDLVMKNYYTQRQHEARSDKVNKADSKGAEIYIAPLKNNLSPRLDADFWYMREAWRDEYKRKFSGCTLGNDGDDWRQKAKEYRWVIVPEVSSIIVKKERNKYYITLNQTIYENGVIVEMADFSTGNYNLTPLEAFIHGLRDVNEDRIIKREIKRGRGSVLYKINTFLLF
;
A
#
# COMPACT_ATOMS: atom_id res chain seq x y z
N MET A 1 -55.96 42.69 63.11
CA MET A 1 -54.59 43.10 63.49
C MET A 1 -53.78 41.84 63.80
N ARG A 2 -52.49 41.77 63.41
CA ARG A 2 -51.45 40.76 63.79
C ARG A 2 -51.84 39.26 63.71
N GLY A 3 -51.22 38.37 62.94
CA GLY A 3 -50.11 38.47 61.98
C GLY A 3 -49.01 37.44 62.27
N ASN A 4 -48.57 36.68 61.24
CA ASN A 4 -47.46 35.68 61.24
C ASN A 4 -47.68 34.45 62.16
N LYS A 5 -47.21 33.23 61.90
CA LYS A 5 -46.50 32.57 60.77
C LYS A 5 -46.61 31.03 60.95
N ASP A 6 -46.35 30.13 60.00
CA ASP A 6 -45.90 30.26 58.61
C ASP A 6 -46.43 29.12 57.69
N PHE A 7 -46.13 29.25 56.40
CA PHE A 7 -46.05 28.30 55.26
C PHE A 7 -46.01 26.76 55.52
N LEU A 8 -46.81 25.89 54.86
CA LEU A 8 -46.96 25.57 53.41
C LEU A 8 -45.62 25.16 52.75
N THR A 9 -45.40 24.03 52.08
CA THR A 9 -46.17 23.13 51.18
C THR A 9 -45.46 21.73 51.18
N GLY A 10 -45.85 20.66 50.48
CA GLY A 10 -46.95 20.35 49.57
C GLY A 10 -46.83 18.90 49.09
N LYS A 11 -47.95 18.25 48.74
CA LYS A 11 -48.01 16.82 48.39
C LYS A 11 -48.15 16.64 46.87
N LEU A 12 -47.21 15.96 46.24
CA LEU A 12 -47.26 15.42 44.85
C LEU A 12 -46.59 14.05 44.93
N ILE A 13 -47.31 12.91 44.84
CA ILE A 13 -47.96 12.33 43.65
C ILE A 13 -46.95 12.07 42.52
N GLY A 14 -46.82 10.80 42.11
CA GLY A 14 -46.11 10.40 40.89
C GLY A 14 -44.94 9.44 41.14
N GLY A 15 -45.24 8.19 41.48
CA GLY A 15 -44.22 7.14 41.59
C GLY A 15 -43.63 6.79 40.22
N MET A 16 -42.52 7.43 39.86
CA MET A 16 -41.74 7.06 38.68
C MET A 16 -40.90 5.83 39.03
N ASN A 17 -41.26 4.67 38.48
CA ASN A 17 -40.66 3.37 38.80
C ASN A 17 -39.13 3.42 38.72
N VAL A 18 -38.44 3.18 39.84
CA VAL A 18 -36.95 3.08 39.89
C VAL A 18 -36.45 2.00 38.92
N LYS A 19 -37.24 0.93 38.69
CA LYS A 19 -36.97 -0.10 37.67
C LYS A 19 -36.97 0.47 36.23
N LEU A 20 -37.79 1.48 35.94
CA LEU A 20 -37.84 2.11 34.60
C LEU A 20 -36.61 3.01 34.36
N LEU A 21 -36.11 3.69 35.41
CA LEU A 21 -34.91 4.51 35.33
C LEU A 21 -33.65 3.63 35.10
N VAL A 22 -33.57 2.48 35.77
CA VAL A 22 -32.48 1.51 35.57
C VAL A 22 -32.53 0.89 34.18
N VAL A 23 -33.71 0.55 33.66
CA VAL A 23 -33.88 0.05 32.28
C VAL A 23 -33.51 1.11 31.24
N ALA A 24 -33.87 2.39 31.47
CA ALA A 24 -33.45 3.50 30.59
C ALA A 24 -31.92 3.72 30.61
N LEU A 25 -31.28 3.57 31.78
CA LEU A 25 -29.81 3.68 31.89
C LEU A 25 -29.09 2.51 31.18
N PHE A 26 -29.61 1.28 31.28
CA PHE A 26 -29.09 0.13 30.54
C PHE A 26 -29.33 0.23 29.02
N LEU A 27 -30.43 0.84 28.58
CA LEU A 27 -30.67 1.12 27.15
C LEU A 27 -29.75 2.22 26.60
N LEU A 28 -29.34 3.21 27.40
CA LEU A 28 -28.34 4.20 26.97
C LEU A 28 -26.93 3.58 26.83
N ILE A 29 -26.58 2.62 27.69
CA ILE A 29 -25.28 1.90 27.60
C ILE A 29 -25.23 0.97 26.38
N LEU A 30 -26.38 0.48 25.89
CA LEU A 30 -26.50 -0.28 24.64
C LEU A 30 -26.58 0.61 23.38
N LEU A 31 -26.66 1.93 23.53
CA LEU A 31 -26.72 2.92 22.44
C LEU A 31 -25.40 3.69 22.23
N VAL A 32 -24.30 3.19 22.79
CA VAL A 32 -22.93 3.51 22.32
C VAL A 32 -22.45 2.32 21.46
N PRO A 33 -22.86 2.22 20.18
CA PRO A 33 -22.23 1.27 19.27
C PRO A 33 -20.75 1.61 19.11
N GLY A 34 -19.92 0.61 18.83
CA GLY A 34 -18.46 0.75 18.74
C GLY A 34 -17.99 1.58 17.54
N LEU A 35 -18.19 2.90 17.58
CA LEU A 35 -17.67 3.86 16.61
C LEU A 35 -16.15 3.65 16.41
N GLY A 36 -15.38 3.59 17.49
CA GLY A 36 -13.94 3.35 17.41
C GLY A 36 -13.53 1.99 16.83
N SER A 37 -14.39 0.97 16.85
CA SER A 37 -14.09 -0.34 16.24
C SER A 37 -14.47 -0.39 14.76
N ALA A 38 -15.53 0.31 14.35
CA ALA A 38 -15.90 0.43 12.94
C ALA A 38 -14.94 1.38 12.20
N GLU A 39 -14.66 2.55 12.79
CA GLU A 39 -13.76 3.57 12.26
C GLU A 39 -12.32 3.03 12.12
N ALA A 40 -11.77 2.39 13.17
CA ALA A 40 -10.43 1.79 13.08
C ALA A 40 -10.33 0.65 12.05
N ARG A 41 -11.41 -0.08 11.79
CA ARG A 41 -11.47 -1.14 10.78
C ARG A 41 -11.53 -0.56 9.36
N ASP A 42 -12.26 0.53 9.17
CA ASP A 42 -12.29 1.25 7.90
C ASP A 42 -10.93 1.93 7.61
N ASP A 43 -10.29 2.54 8.61
CA ASP A 43 -8.95 3.12 8.52
C ASP A 43 -7.88 2.06 8.20
N TYR A 44 -7.94 0.89 8.85
CA TYR A 44 -7.06 -0.24 8.54
C TYR A 44 -7.26 -0.77 7.11
N SER A 45 -8.52 -0.95 6.69
CA SER A 45 -8.89 -1.38 5.34
C SER A 45 -8.39 -0.39 4.27
N GLU A 46 -8.52 0.91 4.52
CA GLU A 46 -7.96 1.95 3.67
C GLU A 46 -6.43 1.91 3.64
N ALA A 47 -5.77 1.85 4.80
CA ALA A 47 -4.31 1.82 4.86
C ALA A 47 -3.72 0.59 4.15
N TYR A 48 -4.34 -0.58 4.28
CA TYR A 48 -3.96 -1.78 3.55
C TYR A 48 -4.13 -1.63 2.04
N LYS A 49 -5.26 -1.06 1.59
CA LYS A 49 -5.50 -0.78 0.17
C LYS A 49 -4.48 0.21 -0.41
N LEU A 50 -4.14 1.28 0.32
CA LEU A 50 -3.12 2.24 -0.08
C LEU A 50 -1.73 1.60 -0.15
N TYR A 51 -1.39 0.71 0.79
CA TYR A 51 -0.15 -0.07 0.77
C TYR A 51 -0.04 -0.96 -0.48
N ILE A 52 -1.07 -1.74 -0.80
CA ILE A 52 -1.10 -2.54 -2.03
C ILE A 52 -1.01 -1.63 -3.27
N ALA A 53 -1.79 -0.54 -3.32
CA ALA A 53 -1.75 0.40 -4.45
C ALA A 53 -0.35 0.99 -4.66
N ALA A 54 0.35 1.41 -3.60
CA ALA A 54 1.71 1.93 -3.74
C ALA A 54 2.68 0.86 -4.25
N GLY A 55 2.57 -0.38 -3.76
CA GLY A 55 3.35 -1.52 -4.25
C GLY A 55 3.12 -1.82 -5.74
N VAL A 56 1.87 -1.88 -6.19
CA VAL A 56 1.56 -2.09 -7.63
C VAL A 56 1.99 -0.88 -8.46
N SER A 57 1.89 0.35 -7.94
CA SER A 57 2.41 1.55 -8.62
C SER A 57 3.94 1.51 -8.76
N ALA A 58 4.64 1.05 -7.73
CA ALA A 58 6.09 0.89 -7.73
C ALA A 58 6.53 -0.15 -8.76
N ALA A 59 5.82 -1.28 -8.87
CA ALA A 59 6.08 -2.35 -9.83
C ALA A 59 5.95 -1.97 -11.33
N THR A 60 5.52 -0.74 -11.64
CA THR A 60 5.52 -0.20 -13.02
C THR A 60 6.89 0.29 -13.49
N TYR A 61 7.78 0.64 -12.55
CA TYR A 61 9.11 1.16 -12.81
C TYR A 61 10.09 0.05 -13.24
N ASN A 62 11.17 0.44 -13.93
CA ASN A 62 12.23 -0.47 -14.39
C ASN A 62 13.46 -0.48 -13.50
N ASP A 63 13.49 0.33 -12.46
CA ASP A 63 14.61 0.38 -11.53
C ASP A 63 14.51 -0.74 -10.47
N ARG A 64 15.49 -0.75 -9.56
CA ARG A 64 15.56 -1.74 -8.48
C ARG A 64 14.32 -1.75 -7.57
N ILE A 65 13.59 -0.63 -7.41
CA ILE A 65 12.31 -0.62 -6.67
C ILE A 65 11.26 -1.41 -7.45
N GLY A 66 11.10 -1.15 -8.75
CA GLY A 66 10.08 -1.79 -9.58
C GLY A 66 10.26 -3.30 -9.71
N GLU A 67 11.51 -3.77 -9.84
CA GLU A 67 11.83 -5.20 -9.80
C GLU A 67 11.47 -5.86 -8.46
N MET A 68 11.77 -5.19 -7.34
CA MET A 68 11.44 -5.69 -5.99
C MET A 68 9.95 -5.75 -5.73
N ALA A 69 9.24 -4.65 -5.98
CA ALA A 69 7.80 -4.56 -5.77
C ALA A 69 7.07 -5.63 -6.60
N SER A 70 7.48 -5.81 -7.85
CA SER A 70 7.00 -6.89 -8.71
C SER A 70 7.20 -8.27 -8.09
N ARG A 71 8.43 -8.58 -7.68
CA ARG A 71 8.80 -9.88 -7.10
C ARG A 71 8.03 -10.17 -5.81
N TYR A 72 7.82 -9.18 -4.95
CA TYR A 72 7.12 -9.38 -3.68
C TYR A 72 5.62 -9.56 -3.89
N LEU A 73 5.01 -8.83 -4.82
CA LEU A 73 3.64 -9.07 -5.24
C LEU A 73 3.47 -10.50 -5.80
N GLU A 74 4.36 -10.95 -6.69
CA GLU A 74 4.34 -12.32 -7.24
C GLU A 74 4.53 -13.38 -6.14
N GLN A 75 5.46 -13.17 -5.19
CA GLN A 75 5.64 -14.03 -4.00
C GLN A 75 4.40 -14.08 -3.09
N ASP A 76 3.65 -12.98 -3.02
CA ASP A 76 2.39 -12.88 -2.26
C ASP A 76 1.18 -13.36 -3.09
N GLY A 77 1.41 -14.01 -4.23
CA GLY A 77 0.39 -14.68 -5.05
C GLY A 77 -0.36 -13.78 -6.03
N TRP A 78 0.11 -12.56 -6.28
CA TRP A 78 -0.42 -11.72 -7.35
C TRP A 78 0.06 -12.22 -8.71
N LYS A 79 -0.84 -12.27 -9.70
CA LYS A 79 -0.47 -12.49 -11.11
C LYS A 79 -0.32 -11.12 -11.77
N ILE A 80 0.82 -10.85 -12.40
CA ILE A 80 1.12 -9.55 -13.02
C ILE A 80 1.28 -9.73 -14.54
N ASP A 81 0.31 -9.22 -15.30
CA ASP A 81 0.41 -9.10 -16.76
C ASP A 81 1.05 -7.72 -17.09
N ARG A 82 2.15 -7.70 -17.86
CA ARG A 82 2.88 -6.48 -18.22
C ARG A 82 2.57 -6.03 -19.64
N TYR A 83 2.23 -4.76 -19.80
CA TYR A 83 1.91 -4.16 -21.09
C TYR A 83 2.95 -3.12 -21.46
N VAL A 84 3.64 -3.38 -22.58
CA VAL A 84 4.66 -2.52 -23.18
C VAL A 84 4.31 -2.37 -24.65
N GLN A 85 4.02 -1.14 -25.11
CA GLN A 85 3.75 -0.89 -26.53
C GLN A 85 5.04 -0.91 -27.35
N ASN A 86 5.05 -1.71 -28.41
CA ASN A 86 6.11 -1.72 -29.41
C ASN A 86 6.01 -0.48 -30.31
N GLN A 87 6.87 0.52 -30.11
CA GLN A 87 7.53 1.34 -31.15
C GLN A 87 8.20 2.59 -30.56
N GLY A 88 9.54 2.62 -30.55
CA GLY A 88 10.41 3.81 -30.80
C GLY A 88 10.25 5.12 -30.00
N LYS A 89 9.27 5.23 -29.09
CA LYS A 89 8.96 6.38 -28.22
C LYS A 89 8.48 5.84 -26.88
N ALA A 90 8.32 6.72 -25.89
CA ALA A 90 7.78 6.40 -24.56
C ALA A 90 6.30 5.98 -24.63
N GLY A 91 6.03 4.78 -25.15
CA GLY A 91 4.70 4.18 -25.18
C GLY A 91 4.20 3.91 -23.76
N ALA A 92 2.89 4.02 -23.56
CA ALA A 92 2.25 3.80 -22.27
C ALA A 92 2.64 2.44 -21.69
N ARG A 93 3.41 2.44 -20.60
CA ARG A 93 3.75 1.22 -19.85
C ARG A 93 2.82 1.11 -18.66
N PHE A 94 2.21 -0.05 -18.50
CA PHE A 94 1.36 -0.35 -17.37
C PHE A 94 1.43 -1.83 -17.02
N ILE A 95 1.03 -2.15 -15.79
CA ILE A 95 0.86 -3.52 -15.35
C ILE A 95 -0.58 -3.73 -14.89
N LEU A 96 -1.07 -4.95 -15.08
CA LEU A 96 -2.33 -5.42 -14.53
C LEU A 96 -2.01 -6.51 -13.51
N ALA A 97 -2.14 -6.18 -12.23
CA ALA A 97 -2.02 -7.12 -11.13
C ALA A 97 -3.42 -7.63 -10.75
N GLN A 98 -3.59 -8.95 -10.69
CA GLN A 98 -4.85 -9.60 -10.32
C GLN A 98 -4.60 -10.63 -9.20
N LYS A 99 -5.51 -10.64 -8.22
CA LYS A 99 -5.50 -11.60 -7.10
C LYS A 99 -6.92 -11.76 -6.56
N ASP A 100 -7.30 -12.99 -6.23
CA ASP A 100 -8.48 -13.27 -5.41
C ASP A 100 -8.15 -12.92 -3.95
N LEU A 101 -8.94 -12.02 -3.36
CA LEU A 101 -8.74 -11.55 -1.99
C LEU A 101 -9.49 -12.42 -0.96
N GLY A 102 -10.15 -13.50 -1.39
CA GLY A 102 -10.88 -14.43 -0.54
C GLY A 102 -12.29 -13.96 -0.16
N ASP A 103 -12.73 -12.83 -0.72
CA ASP A 103 -14.09 -12.28 -0.56
C ASP A 103 -15.04 -12.68 -1.70
N GLY A 104 -14.58 -13.56 -2.61
CA GLY A 104 -15.32 -14.01 -3.79
C GLY A 104 -15.41 -12.98 -4.93
N ARG A 105 -14.81 -11.78 -4.77
CA ARG A 105 -14.84 -10.73 -5.79
C ARG A 105 -13.55 -10.71 -6.58
N GLN A 106 -13.68 -10.69 -7.90
CA GLN A 106 -12.51 -10.55 -8.76
C GLN A 106 -11.93 -9.14 -8.65
N THR A 107 -10.70 -9.05 -8.14
CA THR A 107 -10.03 -7.76 -7.89
C THR A 107 -8.85 -7.55 -8.82
N PHE A 108 -8.85 -6.39 -9.49
CA PHE A 108 -7.84 -5.95 -10.43
C PHE A 108 -7.19 -4.65 -9.95
N PHE A 109 -5.88 -4.55 -10.08
CA PHE A 109 -5.11 -3.32 -9.94
C PHE A 109 -4.41 -3.03 -11.27
N LEU A 110 -4.78 -1.95 -11.92
CA LEU A 110 -4.15 -1.49 -13.16
C LEU A 110 -3.30 -0.25 -12.84
N ALA A 111 -1.98 -0.40 -12.90
CA ALA A 111 -1.05 0.66 -12.54
C ALA A 111 -0.28 1.19 -13.75
N PHE A 112 -0.25 2.52 -13.89
CA PHE A 112 0.44 3.22 -14.97
C PHE A 112 1.80 3.77 -14.49
N VAL A 113 2.83 3.63 -15.34
CA VAL A 113 4.14 4.23 -15.06
C VAL A 113 4.03 5.75 -15.07
N GLY A 114 4.72 6.41 -14.14
CA GLY A 114 4.99 7.85 -14.21
C GLY A 114 6.35 8.10 -14.86
N THR A 115 6.44 9.14 -15.67
CA THR A 115 7.69 9.58 -16.30
C THR A 115 8.81 9.81 -15.26
N GLU A 116 10.02 9.32 -15.55
CA GLU A 116 11.14 9.22 -14.59
C GLU A 116 11.99 10.51 -14.46
N THR A 117 11.90 11.47 -15.39
CA THR A 117 12.70 12.72 -15.36
C THR A 117 11.84 13.99 -15.42
N LYS A 118 12.33 15.10 -14.86
CA LYS A 118 11.63 16.40 -14.86
C LYS A 118 11.56 17.03 -16.25
N GLU A 119 12.58 16.74 -17.04
CA GLU A 119 12.77 17.18 -18.41
C GLU A 119 11.69 16.56 -19.29
N ASP A 120 11.57 15.23 -19.27
CA ASP A 120 10.54 14.49 -20.00
C ASP A 120 9.14 14.96 -19.57
N VAL A 121 8.88 15.11 -18.26
CA VAL A 121 7.59 15.59 -17.75
C VAL A 121 7.22 16.99 -18.30
N LYS A 122 8.19 17.89 -18.44
CA LYS A 122 7.98 19.24 -19.00
C LYS A 122 7.74 19.22 -20.50
N PHE A 123 8.29 18.24 -21.22
CA PHE A 123 7.94 18.01 -22.63
C PHE A 123 6.57 17.36 -22.76
N ASP A 124 6.33 16.26 -22.04
CA ASP A 124 5.06 15.52 -22.00
C ASP A 124 3.90 16.48 -21.76
N LEU A 125 3.89 17.21 -20.64
CA LEU A 125 2.76 18.07 -20.23
C LEU A 125 2.55 19.34 -21.07
N LYS A 126 3.46 19.66 -22.00
CA LYS A 126 3.36 20.84 -22.86
C LYS A 126 2.51 20.62 -24.11
N VAL A 127 1.98 19.43 -24.34
CA VAL A 127 1.41 19.02 -25.64
C VAL A 127 -0.11 18.88 -25.60
N ASP A 128 -0.78 20.00 -25.86
CA ASP A 128 -2.20 20.12 -26.24
C ASP A 128 -3.28 19.52 -25.32
N LYS A 129 -4.30 20.32 -25.05
CA LYS A 129 -5.56 19.86 -24.45
C LYS A 129 -6.45 19.24 -25.53
N ALA A 130 -6.74 17.94 -25.43
CA ALA A 130 -7.68 17.24 -26.30
C ALA A 130 -9.09 17.24 -25.69
N TYR A 131 -10.14 17.31 -26.53
CA TYR A 131 -11.53 17.20 -26.10
C TYR A 131 -11.84 15.76 -25.68
N PHE A 132 -12.45 15.59 -24.50
CA PHE A 132 -12.71 14.30 -23.88
C PHE A 132 -14.22 14.03 -23.79
N ALA A 133 -14.76 13.41 -24.83
CA ALA A 133 -16.16 13.01 -24.91
C ALA A 133 -16.31 11.79 -25.82
N GLY A 134 -17.43 11.05 -25.67
CA GLY A 134 -17.74 9.86 -26.46
C GLY A 134 -18.00 8.62 -25.60
N LYS A 135 -18.81 7.70 -26.10
CA LYS A 135 -19.22 6.45 -25.43
C LYS A 135 -18.46 5.21 -25.92
N SER A 136 -17.53 5.40 -26.86
CA SER A 136 -16.66 4.36 -27.44
C SER A 136 -15.23 4.90 -27.60
N ILE A 137 -14.25 3.99 -27.75
CA ILE A 137 -12.85 4.36 -28.05
C ILE A 137 -12.79 5.25 -29.29
N LYS A 138 -13.49 4.84 -30.34
CA LYS A 138 -13.56 5.54 -31.61
C LYS A 138 -14.08 6.97 -31.45
N GLU A 139 -15.17 7.16 -30.71
CA GLU A 139 -15.68 8.51 -30.43
C GLU A 139 -14.70 9.34 -29.59
N LEU A 140 -14.00 8.74 -28.61
CA LEU A 140 -12.98 9.43 -27.82
C LEU A 140 -11.80 9.90 -28.70
N GLU A 141 -11.34 9.06 -29.63
CA GLU A 141 -10.30 9.41 -30.61
C GLU A 141 -10.76 10.49 -31.59
N GLU A 142 -11.97 10.35 -32.16
CA GLU A 142 -12.58 11.33 -33.07
C GLU A 142 -12.82 12.69 -32.40
N ASN A 143 -13.29 12.69 -31.14
CA ASN A 143 -13.47 13.93 -30.38
C ASN A 143 -12.12 14.56 -30.00
N ALA A 144 -11.11 13.78 -29.66
CA ALA A 144 -9.77 14.27 -29.38
C ALA A 144 -9.08 14.94 -30.59
N ALA A 145 -9.46 14.56 -31.82
CA ALA A 145 -8.99 15.20 -33.04
C ALA A 145 -9.64 16.57 -33.32
N LYS A 146 -10.77 16.91 -32.67
CA LYS A 146 -11.48 18.18 -32.89
C LYS A 146 -10.64 19.38 -32.43
N GLN A 147 -10.54 20.37 -33.31
CA GLN A 147 -9.88 21.65 -33.05
C GLN A 147 -10.89 22.70 -32.57
N ASN A 148 -10.41 23.81 -31.99
CA ASN A 148 -11.21 24.98 -31.58
C ASN A 148 -12.38 24.72 -30.62
N VAL A 149 -12.43 23.54 -29.98
CA VAL A 149 -13.41 23.22 -28.94
C VAL A 149 -13.28 24.22 -27.77
N PRO A 150 -14.37 24.76 -27.19
CA PRO A 150 -14.32 25.68 -26.05
C PRO A 150 -13.58 25.12 -24.82
N THR A 151 -13.13 25.99 -23.91
CA THR A 151 -12.52 25.58 -22.63
C THR A 151 -13.54 25.18 -21.56
N THR A 152 -14.82 25.45 -21.81
CA THR A 152 -15.98 24.99 -21.02
C THR A 152 -16.32 23.51 -21.25
N GLU A 153 -15.78 22.91 -22.31
CA GLU A 153 -15.92 21.48 -22.60
C GLU A 153 -14.86 20.65 -21.85
N PRO A 154 -15.15 19.41 -21.43
CA PRO A 154 -14.17 18.53 -20.80
C PRO A 154 -12.93 18.31 -21.67
N LYS A 155 -11.76 18.64 -21.14
CA LYS A 155 -10.47 18.44 -21.83
C LYS A 155 -9.43 17.83 -20.92
N VAL A 156 -8.65 16.93 -21.49
CA VAL A 156 -7.52 16.25 -20.84
C VAL A 156 -6.25 16.43 -21.65
N HIS A 157 -5.12 15.99 -21.10
CA HIS A 157 -3.86 16.02 -21.81
C HIS A 157 -3.86 15.05 -23.00
N ARG A 158 -3.50 15.50 -24.21
CA ARG A 158 -3.56 14.67 -25.43
C ARG A 158 -2.75 13.38 -25.30
N GLY A 159 -1.56 13.46 -24.71
CA GLY A 159 -0.70 12.29 -24.47
C GLY A 159 -1.30 11.22 -23.55
N PHE A 160 -2.23 11.57 -22.65
CA PHE A 160 -2.84 10.59 -21.74
C PHE A 160 -3.97 9.78 -22.38
N LEU A 161 -4.49 10.19 -23.54
CA LEU A 161 -5.50 9.41 -24.26
C LEU A 161 -4.97 8.07 -24.78
N GLN A 162 -3.68 8.00 -25.09
CA GLN A 162 -3.01 6.76 -25.49
C GLN A 162 -3.10 5.69 -24.38
N TYR A 163 -3.11 6.10 -23.11
CA TYR A 163 -3.22 5.20 -21.96
C TYR A 163 -4.64 4.60 -21.86
N VAL A 164 -5.68 5.41 -22.12
CA VAL A 164 -7.09 4.94 -22.18
C VAL A 164 -7.25 3.86 -23.25
N LYS A 165 -6.71 4.11 -24.45
CA LYS A 165 -6.72 3.13 -25.55
C LYS A 165 -6.02 1.83 -25.15
N SER A 166 -4.79 1.95 -24.65
CA SER A 166 -3.95 0.80 -24.30
C SER A 166 -4.58 -0.05 -23.19
N MET A 167 -5.27 0.58 -22.23
CA MET A 167 -6.02 -0.11 -21.19
C MET A 167 -7.25 -0.84 -21.76
N LEU A 168 -8.01 -0.24 -22.67
CA LEU A 168 -9.20 -0.88 -23.25
C LEU A 168 -8.83 -2.05 -24.18
N GLU A 169 -7.59 -2.09 -24.68
CA GLU A 169 -6.99 -3.24 -25.36
C GLU A 169 -6.43 -4.31 -24.38
N ALA A 170 -6.27 -3.98 -23.10
CA ALA A 170 -5.72 -4.88 -22.08
C ALA A 170 -6.68 -6.04 -21.78
N LYS A 171 -6.10 -7.22 -21.56
CA LYS A 171 -6.81 -8.45 -21.23
C LYS A 171 -6.45 -8.93 -19.83
N ALA A 172 -7.41 -9.57 -19.17
CA ALA A 172 -7.22 -10.20 -17.88
C ALA A 172 -7.81 -11.62 -17.92
N ALA A 173 -7.39 -12.48 -17.00
CA ALA A 173 -8.10 -13.73 -16.76
C ALA A 173 -9.42 -13.40 -16.04
N ASN A 174 -10.54 -13.93 -16.49
CA ASN A 174 -11.79 -13.89 -15.73
C ASN A 174 -11.80 -14.97 -14.63
N ALA A 175 -12.91 -15.13 -13.89
CA ALA A 175 -13.02 -16.11 -12.80
C ALA A 175 -12.78 -17.57 -13.26
N GLU A 176 -13.15 -17.90 -14.51
CA GLU A 176 -12.92 -19.22 -15.11
C GLU A 176 -11.52 -19.37 -15.75
N GLY A 177 -10.64 -18.37 -15.59
CA GLY A 177 -9.27 -18.38 -16.12
C GLY A 177 -9.16 -18.02 -17.62
N LYS A 178 -10.25 -17.64 -18.29
CA LYS A 178 -10.25 -17.24 -19.69
C LYS A 178 -9.78 -15.79 -19.84
N TYR A 179 -8.81 -15.56 -20.73
CA TYR A 179 -8.34 -14.21 -21.05
C TYR A 179 -9.34 -13.45 -21.93
N LEU A 180 -9.89 -12.35 -21.41
CA LEU A 180 -10.88 -11.48 -22.04
C LEU A 180 -10.46 -10.01 -21.89
N PRO A 181 -10.96 -9.06 -22.72
CA PRO A 181 -10.74 -7.63 -22.50
C PRO A 181 -11.22 -7.22 -21.10
N LEU A 182 -10.39 -6.48 -20.36
CA LEU A 182 -10.67 -6.12 -18.95
C LEU A 182 -11.99 -5.37 -18.80
N ARG A 183 -12.30 -4.47 -19.75
CA ARG A 183 -13.61 -3.79 -19.81
C ARG A 183 -14.78 -4.79 -19.86
N ASP A 184 -14.68 -5.82 -20.69
CA ASP A 184 -15.79 -6.75 -20.91
C ASP A 184 -16.03 -7.64 -19.69
N ILE A 185 -14.96 -7.97 -18.95
CA ILE A 185 -15.05 -8.62 -17.62
C ILE A 185 -15.81 -7.70 -16.65
N LEU A 186 -15.45 -6.41 -16.57
CA LEU A 186 -16.08 -5.45 -15.65
C LEU A 186 -17.54 -5.16 -16.01
N VAL A 187 -17.87 -5.07 -17.31
CA VAL A 187 -19.26 -4.91 -17.78
C VAL A 187 -20.09 -6.17 -17.46
N GLY A 188 -19.52 -7.36 -17.69
CA GLY A 188 -20.20 -8.64 -17.47
C GLY A 188 -20.32 -9.09 -16.01
N ASN A 189 -19.43 -8.63 -15.13
CA ASN A 189 -19.42 -8.94 -13.70
C ASN A 189 -19.43 -7.64 -12.87
N LYS A 190 -20.58 -7.31 -12.27
CA LYS A 190 -20.77 -6.10 -11.46
C LYS A 190 -20.09 -6.14 -10.08
N ASP A 191 -19.76 -7.33 -9.58
CA ASP A 191 -19.07 -7.51 -8.31
C ASP A 191 -17.55 -7.38 -8.43
N ALA A 192 -17.00 -7.47 -9.65
CA ALA A 192 -15.60 -7.23 -9.93
C ALA A 192 -15.19 -5.78 -9.62
N LYS A 193 -14.01 -5.61 -9.02
CA LYS A 193 -13.44 -4.30 -8.64
C LYS A 193 -12.16 -4.01 -9.40
N LEU A 194 -12.03 -2.76 -9.86
CA LEU A 194 -10.86 -2.21 -10.51
C LEU A 194 -10.30 -1.04 -9.71
N TYR A 195 -9.07 -1.20 -9.25
CA TYR A 195 -8.24 -0.13 -8.72
C TYR A 195 -7.37 0.44 -9.84
N LEU A 196 -7.58 1.71 -10.16
CA LEU A 196 -6.77 2.45 -11.13
C LEU A 196 -5.70 3.22 -10.39
N VAL A 197 -4.43 2.92 -10.67
CA VAL A 197 -3.32 3.40 -9.84
C VAL A 197 -2.25 4.08 -10.68
N GLY A 198 -1.57 5.07 -10.12
CA GLY A 198 -0.35 5.59 -10.72
C GLY A 198 0.35 6.66 -9.89
N HIS A 199 1.65 6.77 -10.14
CA HIS A 199 2.53 7.77 -9.55
C HIS A 199 2.87 8.85 -10.57
N SER A 200 3.02 10.11 -10.12
CA SER A 200 3.33 11.25 -10.98
C SER A 200 2.38 11.33 -12.19
N LEU A 201 2.89 11.41 -13.43
CA LEU A 201 2.05 11.41 -14.64
C LEU A 201 1.16 10.15 -14.80
N GLY A 202 1.59 9.00 -14.26
CA GLY A 202 0.78 7.78 -14.26
C GLY A 202 -0.52 7.94 -13.48
N GLY A 203 -0.55 8.78 -12.44
CA GLY A 203 -1.76 9.09 -11.68
C GLY A 203 -2.79 9.88 -12.51
N ALA A 204 -2.33 10.80 -13.36
CA ALA A 204 -3.20 11.53 -14.28
C ALA A 204 -3.77 10.58 -15.36
N ALA A 205 -2.95 9.66 -15.88
CA ALA A 205 -3.39 8.60 -16.77
C ALA A 205 -4.44 7.68 -16.10
N ALA A 206 -4.27 7.33 -14.82
CA ALA A 206 -5.24 6.54 -14.05
C ALA A 206 -6.62 7.23 -13.95
N ILE A 207 -6.66 8.52 -13.65
CA ILE A 207 -7.92 9.29 -13.59
C ILE A 207 -8.64 9.32 -14.95
N ILE A 208 -7.92 9.59 -16.04
CA ILE A 208 -8.50 9.69 -17.39
C ILE A 208 -8.97 8.32 -17.88
N THR A 209 -8.24 7.27 -17.54
CA THR A 209 -8.63 5.87 -17.76
C THR A 209 -9.96 5.55 -17.06
N GLY A 210 -10.15 5.99 -15.82
CA GLY A 210 -11.40 5.79 -15.08
C GLY A 210 -12.58 6.50 -15.74
N ALA A 211 -12.38 7.75 -16.16
CA ALA A 211 -13.37 8.52 -16.91
C ALA A 211 -13.75 7.82 -18.24
N GLY A 212 -12.77 7.26 -18.95
CA GLY A 212 -12.99 6.50 -20.18
C GLY A 212 -13.75 5.19 -19.97
N LEU A 213 -13.53 4.49 -18.86
CA LEU A 213 -14.27 3.28 -18.49
C LEU A 213 -15.73 3.57 -18.17
N VAL A 214 -16.00 4.61 -17.39
CA VAL A 214 -17.39 5.04 -17.10
C VAL A 214 -18.11 5.43 -18.39
N ASN A 215 -17.48 6.25 -19.23
CA ASN A 215 -18.03 6.66 -20.53
C ASN A 215 -18.36 5.46 -21.44
N THR A 216 -17.57 4.39 -21.36
CA THR A 216 -17.74 3.17 -22.17
C THR A 216 -18.57 2.07 -21.47
N GLY A 217 -19.23 2.38 -20.35
CA GLY A 217 -20.28 1.56 -19.74
C GLY A 217 -19.89 0.69 -18.53
N VAL A 218 -18.69 0.85 -17.96
CA VAL A 218 -18.34 0.24 -16.67
C VAL A 218 -19.02 1.03 -15.54
N SER A 219 -19.51 0.33 -14.51
CA SER A 219 -20.19 0.99 -13.38
C SER A 219 -19.18 1.80 -12.56
N PRO A 220 -19.44 3.07 -12.22
CA PRO A 220 -18.53 3.86 -11.39
C PRO A 220 -18.23 3.21 -10.04
N GLU A 221 -19.17 2.46 -9.48
CA GLU A 221 -19.05 1.73 -8.20
C GLU A 221 -18.03 0.57 -8.25
N GLN A 222 -17.61 0.17 -9.45
CA GLN A 222 -16.56 -0.83 -9.67
C GLN A 222 -15.15 -0.20 -9.68
N ILE A 223 -15.05 1.13 -9.83
CA ILE A 223 -13.79 1.83 -10.09
C ILE A 223 -13.41 2.70 -8.89
N GLU A 224 -12.22 2.47 -8.34
CA GLU A 224 -11.59 3.36 -7.36
C GLU A 224 -10.22 3.79 -7.87
N VAL A 225 -9.95 5.10 -7.91
CA VAL A 225 -8.69 5.66 -8.42
C VAL A 225 -7.81 6.08 -7.25
N ILE A 226 -6.57 5.61 -7.21
CA ILE A 226 -5.59 5.93 -6.16
C ILE A 226 -4.34 6.49 -6.83
N THR A 227 -4.01 7.75 -6.58
CA THR A 227 -2.85 8.41 -7.22
C THR A 227 -1.84 8.90 -6.21
N PHE A 228 -0.55 8.75 -6.52
CA PHE A 228 0.57 9.20 -5.70
C PHE A 228 1.29 10.37 -6.39
N GLY A 229 1.35 11.54 -5.75
CA GLY A 229 2.06 12.71 -6.31
C GLY A 229 1.55 13.18 -7.68
N SER A 230 0.28 12.95 -8.02
CA SER A 230 -0.23 13.22 -9.37
C SER A 230 -0.53 14.70 -9.64
N PRO A 231 -0.16 15.24 -10.81
CA PRO A 231 -0.75 16.49 -11.31
C PRO A 231 -2.22 16.29 -11.68
N ALA A 232 -2.92 17.38 -11.98
CA ALA A 232 -4.31 17.34 -12.40
C ALA A 232 -4.46 16.69 -13.80
N ALA A 233 -5.52 15.90 -13.97
CA ALA A 233 -5.79 15.12 -15.17
C ALA A 233 -6.45 15.92 -16.33
N GLY A 234 -7.27 16.93 -16.01
CA GLY A 234 -7.99 17.72 -17.00
C GLY A 234 -8.35 19.12 -16.55
N ASN A 235 -9.06 19.86 -17.41
CA ASN A 235 -9.55 21.21 -17.12
C ASN A 235 -10.69 21.23 -16.09
N ALA A 236 -11.14 22.44 -15.72
CA ALA A 236 -12.23 22.62 -14.77
C ALA A 236 -13.54 21.92 -15.19
N ALA A 237 -13.84 21.83 -16.50
CA ALA A 237 -15.00 21.12 -17.04
C ALA A 237 -14.88 19.60 -16.90
N PHE A 238 -13.69 19.04 -17.18
CA PHE A 238 -13.41 17.62 -16.93
C PHE A 238 -13.56 17.29 -15.43
N ALA A 239 -12.96 18.09 -14.55
CA ALA A 239 -13.14 17.91 -13.11
C ALA A 239 -14.63 17.97 -12.69
N ALA A 240 -15.39 18.95 -13.17
CA ALA A 240 -16.82 19.06 -12.88
C ALA A 240 -17.65 17.87 -13.40
N SER A 241 -17.23 17.23 -14.49
CA SER A 241 -17.93 16.08 -15.07
C SER A 241 -17.71 14.77 -14.29
N TYR A 242 -16.58 14.63 -13.59
CA TYR A 242 -16.17 13.36 -12.97
C TYR A 242 -15.97 13.37 -11.46
N ASP A 243 -15.95 14.52 -10.77
CA ASP A 243 -15.74 14.61 -9.30
C ASP A 243 -16.80 13.87 -8.48
N ASN A 244 -18.06 13.94 -8.91
CA ASN A 244 -19.19 13.22 -8.29
C ASN A 244 -19.43 11.81 -8.88
N VAL A 245 -18.54 11.35 -9.77
CA VAL A 245 -18.70 10.08 -10.52
C VAL A 245 -17.58 9.10 -10.17
N LEU A 246 -16.32 9.55 -10.19
CA LEU A 246 -15.16 8.73 -9.89
C LEU A 246 -14.75 8.89 -8.43
N LYS A 247 -14.64 7.78 -7.71
CA LYS A 247 -14.02 7.75 -6.38
C LYS A 247 -12.50 7.90 -6.53
N VAL A 248 -12.00 9.13 -6.45
CA VAL A 248 -10.57 9.46 -6.55
C VAL A 248 -9.98 9.79 -5.16
N THR A 249 -8.94 9.05 -4.76
CA THR A 249 -8.09 9.34 -3.60
C THR A 249 -6.70 9.75 -4.08
N ARG A 250 -6.29 10.98 -3.74
CA ARG A 250 -4.99 11.55 -4.09
C ARG A 250 -4.08 11.59 -2.86
N VAL A 251 -3.11 10.70 -2.82
CA VAL A 251 -2.04 10.70 -1.81
C VAL A 251 -0.93 11.63 -2.29
N VAL A 252 -0.55 12.61 -1.47
CA VAL A 252 0.57 13.51 -1.74
C VAL A 252 1.47 13.63 -0.52
N ILE A 253 2.76 13.82 -0.74
CA ILE A 253 3.70 14.15 0.32
C ILE A 253 3.82 15.67 0.49
N SER A 254 3.82 16.13 1.74
CA SER A 254 4.05 17.51 2.12
C SER A 254 5.42 17.99 1.63
N GLY A 255 5.47 19.16 0.98
CA GLY A 255 6.70 19.65 0.35
C GLY A 255 7.08 19.01 -0.99
N ASP A 256 6.22 18.17 -1.61
CA ASP A 256 6.42 17.69 -2.98
C ASP A 256 6.27 18.84 -4.01
N VAL A 257 7.37 19.57 -4.22
CA VAL A 257 7.47 20.72 -5.14
C VAL A 257 7.16 20.32 -6.59
N VAL A 258 7.37 19.06 -6.99
CA VAL A 258 7.09 18.62 -8.35
C VAL A 258 5.59 18.77 -8.61
N THR A 259 4.72 18.30 -7.71
CA THR A 259 3.26 18.48 -7.87
C THR A 259 2.86 19.94 -8.11
N GLY A 260 3.44 20.89 -7.37
CA GLY A 260 3.16 22.33 -7.51
C GLY A 260 3.71 22.96 -8.79
N VAL A 261 4.91 22.57 -9.22
CA VAL A 261 5.52 23.04 -10.49
C VAL A 261 4.76 22.47 -11.69
N LEU A 262 4.34 21.21 -11.65
CA LEU A 262 3.52 20.64 -12.72
C LEU A 262 2.14 21.29 -12.75
N GLN A 263 1.49 21.49 -11.61
CA GLN A 263 0.18 22.14 -11.54
C GLN A 263 0.21 23.59 -12.05
N SER A 264 1.33 24.32 -11.89
CA SER A 264 1.49 25.70 -12.38
C SER A 264 1.91 25.79 -13.84
N LEU A 265 2.72 24.86 -14.35
CA LEU A 265 3.09 24.79 -15.77
C LEU A 265 1.89 24.47 -16.67
N VAL A 266 0.94 23.67 -16.19
CA VAL A 266 -0.21 23.21 -16.98
C VAL A 266 -1.47 24.03 -16.68
N GLY A 267 -1.40 25.32 -16.97
CA GLY A 267 -2.44 26.31 -16.64
C GLY A 267 -3.86 25.90 -17.04
N GLY A 268 -4.82 26.12 -16.13
CA GLY A 268 -6.24 25.81 -16.35
C GLY A 268 -6.61 24.32 -16.27
N TYR A 269 -5.76 23.48 -15.69
CA TYR A 269 -6.14 22.16 -15.17
C TYR A 269 -6.63 22.26 -13.72
N LYS A 270 -7.53 21.37 -13.29
CA LYS A 270 -8.15 21.38 -11.95
C LYS A 270 -8.07 20.00 -11.29
N GLN A 271 -7.59 19.97 -10.04
CA GLN A 271 -7.61 18.80 -9.15
C GLN A 271 -9.03 18.54 -8.62
N PHE A 272 -9.36 17.27 -8.37
CA PHE A 272 -10.65 16.85 -7.80
C PHE A 272 -10.49 15.57 -6.96
N GLY A 273 -11.51 15.14 -6.23
CA GLY A 273 -11.42 14.00 -5.31
C GLY A 273 -10.62 14.25 -4.02
N ARG A 274 -10.72 13.29 -3.09
CA ARG A 274 -10.22 13.40 -1.71
C ARG A 274 -8.69 13.43 -1.65
N LYS A 275 -8.12 14.37 -0.89
CA LYS A 275 -6.67 14.49 -0.67
C LYS A 275 -6.27 13.85 0.65
N ILE A 276 -5.30 12.93 0.62
CA ILE A 276 -4.54 12.49 1.79
C ILE A 276 -3.17 13.18 1.71
N THR A 277 -2.73 13.81 2.80
CA THR A 277 -1.39 14.42 2.90
C THR A 277 -0.56 13.57 3.85
N LEU A 278 0.62 13.16 3.42
CA LEU A 278 1.62 12.45 4.22
C LEU A 278 2.76 13.43 4.53
N GLU A 279 3.24 13.45 5.77
CA GLU A 279 4.39 14.30 6.14
C GLU A 279 5.71 13.56 5.89
N LEU A 280 6.69 14.26 5.34
CA LEU A 280 8.00 13.68 5.03
C LEU A 280 8.90 13.69 6.29
N PRO A 281 9.54 12.58 6.66
CA PRO A 281 10.53 12.57 7.74
C PRO A 281 11.78 13.39 7.42
N GLU A 282 12.42 14.00 8.43
CA GLU A 282 13.62 14.86 8.27
C GLU A 282 14.82 14.21 7.57
N LEU A 283 14.84 12.88 7.48
CA LEU A 283 15.90 12.10 6.85
C LEU A 283 15.70 11.89 5.35
N SER A 284 14.54 12.24 4.79
CA SER A 284 14.28 12.16 3.35
C SER A 284 14.37 13.54 2.70
N ASP A 285 14.90 13.59 1.48
CA ASP A 285 15.15 14.80 0.71
C ASP A 285 14.48 14.81 -0.67
N GLN A 286 13.73 13.75 -1.00
CA GLN A 286 13.18 13.53 -2.35
C GLN A 286 11.69 13.10 -2.31
N PRO A 287 10.76 13.97 -1.84
CA PRO A 287 9.35 13.65 -1.61
C PRO A 287 8.56 13.18 -2.84
N HIS A 288 9.08 13.35 -4.06
CA HIS A 288 8.44 12.89 -5.30
C HIS A 288 8.90 11.49 -5.75
N ARG A 289 9.63 10.75 -4.91
CA ARG A 289 10.06 9.38 -5.26
C ARG A 289 9.05 8.36 -4.76
N ILE A 290 8.72 7.39 -5.61
CA ILE A 290 7.74 6.34 -5.30
C ILE A 290 8.12 5.52 -4.06
N SER A 291 9.42 5.38 -3.75
CA SER A 291 9.91 4.80 -2.49
C SER A 291 9.38 5.50 -1.24
N GLU A 292 9.32 6.84 -1.24
CA GLU A 292 8.84 7.61 -0.09
C GLU A 292 7.33 7.42 0.10
N TYR A 293 6.59 7.35 -1.01
CA TYR A 293 5.16 7.03 -0.98
C TYR A 293 4.92 5.61 -0.45
N VAL A 294 5.68 4.61 -0.93
CA VAL A 294 5.61 3.21 -0.46
C VAL A 294 5.93 3.10 1.03
N ASP A 295 7.04 3.68 1.49
CA ASP A 295 7.45 3.69 2.90
C ASP A 295 6.39 4.31 3.80
N LEU A 296 5.87 5.50 3.46
CA LEU A 296 4.93 6.21 4.31
C LEU A 296 3.55 5.54 4.38
N VAL A 297 3.02 4.97 3.27
CA VAL A 297 1.77 4.21 3.35
C VAL A 297 1.95 2.87 4.05
N MET A 298 3.11 2.22 3.93
CA MET A 298 3.42 0.98 4.65
C MET A 298 3.54 1.24 6.16
N LYS A 299 4.16 2.35 6.56
CA LYS A 299 4.19 2.82 7.95
C LYS A 299 2.78 3.09 8.47
N ASN A 300 1.93 3.79 7.70
CA ASN A 300 0.52 3.98 8.07
C ASN A 300 -0.22 2.64 8.22
N TYR A 301 -0.05 1.70 7.30
CA TYR A 301 -0.64 0.35 7.39
C TYR A 301 -0.29 -0.35 8.70
N TYR A 302 0.99 -0.40 9.08
CA TYR A 302 1.39 -1.03 10.35
C TYR A 302 0.80 -0.30 11.56
N THR A 303 0.80 1.04 11.55
CA THR A 303 0.19 1.86 12.61
C THR A 303 -1.30 1.53 12.77
N GLN A 304 -2.10 1.57 11.70
CA GLN A 304 -3.53 1.26 11.78
C GLN A 304 -3.79 -0.19 12.21
N ARG A 305 -2.97 -1.14 11.75
CA ARG A 305 -3.04 -2.53 12.22
C ARG A 305 -2.85 -2.66 13.73
N GLN A 306 -1.94 -1.87 14.32
CA GLN A 306 -1.76 -1.86 15.77
C GLN A 306 -2.99 -1.29 16.49
N HIS A 307 -3.69 -0.31 15.92
CA HIS A 307 -4.93 0.24 16.49
C HIS A 307 -6.09 -0.77 16.41
N GLU A 308 -6.27 -1.45 15.27
CA GLU A 308 -7.27 -2.53 15.12
C GLU A 308 -6.98 -3.69 16.10
N ALA A 309 -5.74 -4.21 16.12
CA ALA A 309 -5.35 -5.33 16.99
C ALA A 309 -5.37 -5.00 18.50
N ARG A 310 -5.41 -3.71 18.89
CA ARG A 310 -5.64 -3.27 20.29
C ARG A 310 -7.11 -3.26 20.66
N SER A 311 -7.98 -3.06 19.67
CA SER A 311 -9.44 -3.14 19.82
C SER A 311 -9.89 -4.60 19.92
N ASP A 312 -9.32 -5.47 19.10
CA ASP A 312 -9.58 -6.92 19.09
C ASP A 312 -8.73 -7.68 20.12
N LYS A 313 -9.00 -7.46 21.42
CA LYS A 313 -8.42 -8.26 22.51
C LYS A 313 -9.00 -9.69 22.55
N VAL A 314 -8.53 -10.54 21.63
CA VAL A 314 -8.68 -11.99 21.73
C VAL A 314 -7.43 -12.59 22.38
N ASN A 315 -7.63 -13.38 23.44
CA ASN A 315 -6.56 -14.11 24.11
C ASN A 315 -5.83 -15.04 23.12
N LYS A 316 -4.53 -14.85 22.93
CA LYS A 316 -3.70 -15.87 22.27
C LYS A 316 -3.41 -17.00 23.25
N ALA A 317 -3.91 -18.18 22.94
CA ALA A 317 -3.44 -19.41 23.57
C ALA A 317 -2.04 -19.72 23.03
N ASP A 318 -1.09 -20.00 23.93
CA ASP A 318 0.22 -20.53 23.54
C ASP A 318 0.06 -21.88 22.84
N SER A 319 0.58 -22.00 21.62
CA SER A 319 0.62 -23.23 20.87
C SER A 319 1.66 -24.19 21.46
N LYS A 320 1.26 -24.93 22.50
CA LYS A 320 2.04 -26.05 23.05
C LYS A 320 2.33 -27.06 21.93
N GLY A 321 3.61 -27.27 21.63
CA GLY A 321 4.07 -28.24 20.63
C GLY A 321 4.83 -27.67 19.43
N ALA A 322 5.10 -26.37 19.37
CA ALA A 322 5.98 -25.79 18.35
C ALA A 322 7.43 -26.28 18.49
N GLU A 323 8.03 -26.87 17.43
CA GLU A 323 9.46 -27.24 17.43
C GLU A 323 10.41 -26.05 17.23
N ILE A 324 9.88 -24.93 16.71
CA ILE A 324 10.65 -23.75 16.31
C ILE A 324 10.27 -22.56 17.20
N TYR A 325 11.26 -22.01 17.90
CA TYR A 325 11.17 -20.73 18.57
C TYR A 325 11.97 -19.67 17.81
N ILE A 326 11.47 -18.44 17.80
CA ILE A 326 12.03 -17.33 17.06
C ILE A 326 12.21 -16.18 18.05
N ALA A 327 13.46 -15.86 18.38
CA ALA A 327 13.79 -14.78 19.31
C ALA A 327 13.30 -13.41 18.79
N PRO A 328 12.99 -12.45 19.67
CA PRO A 328 12.65 -11.09 19.25
C PRO A 328 13.78 -10.47 18.42
N LEU A 329 13.43 -9.75 17.34
CA LEU A 329 14.39 -9.01 16.52
C LEU A 329 15.20 -8.04 17.38
N LYS A 330 16.52 -8.22 17.44
CA LYS A 330 17.42 -7.35 18.20
C LYS A 330 17.79 -6.10 17.40
N ASN A 331 17.66 -4.93 18.02
CA ASN A 331 18.04 -3.64 17.43
C ASN A 331 19.54 -3.34 17.66
N ASN A 332 20.33 -3.28 16.60
CA ASN A 332 21.68 -2.70 16.56
C ASN A 332 21.79 -1.61 15.47
N LEU A 333 20.69 -0.89 15.17
CA LEU A 333 20.68 0.22 14.25
C LEU A 333 21.40 1.45 14.83
N SER A 334 21.77 2.38 13.94
CA SER A 334 22.16 3.73 14.32
C SER A 334 20.97 4.47 14.94
N PRO A 335 21.13 5.31 15.98
CA PRO A 335 20.03 6.02 16.64
C PRO A 335 19.16 6.89 15.70
N ARG A 336 19.69 7.26 14.52
CA ARG A 336 18.92 7.97 13.48
C ARG A 336 17.79 7.12 12.89
N LEU A 337 17.82 5.80 13.06
CA LEU A 337 16.85 4.84 12.49
C LEU A 337 15.96 4.20 13.58
N ASP A 338 16.04 4.65 14.83
CA ASP A 338 15.21 4.09 15.92
C ASP A 338 13.72 4.24 15.66
N ALA A 339 13.30 5.31 14.96
CA ALA A 339 11.93 5.50 14.51
C ALA A 339 11.46 4.44 13.50
N ASP A 340 12.37 3.88 12.68
CA ASP A 340 12.05 2.83 11.71
C ASP A 340 12.00 1.44 12.36
N PHE A 341 12.71 1.22 13.48
CA PHE A 341 12.85 -0.10 14.10
C PHE A 341 11.51 -0.75 14.46
N TRP A 342 10.52 0.04 14.90
CA TRP A 342 9.19 -0.51 15.20
C TRP A 342 8.53 -1.13 13.96
N TYR A 343 8.60 -0.46 12.81
CA TYR A 343 8.06 -0.93 11.54
C TYR A 343 8.86 -2.11 10.98
N MET A 344 10.19 -2.10 11.12
CA MET A 344 11.04 -3.24 10.78
C MET A 344 10.63 -4.48 11.58
N ARG A 345 10.41 -4.34 12.89
CA ARG A 345 9.95 -5.45 13.73
C ARG A 345 8.57 -5.98 13.33
N GLU A 346 7.63 -5.13 12.92
CA GLU A 346 6.33 -5.58 12.43
C GLU A 346 6.44 -6.33 11.08
N ALA A 347 7.21 -5.81 10.12
CA ALA A 347 7.49 -6.50 8.86
C ALA A 347 8.18 -7.86 9.05
N TRP A 348 9.14 -7.91 9.98
CA TRP A 348 9.83 -9.14 10.37
C TRP A 348 8.88 -10.18 10.96
N ARG A 349 7.97 -9.76 11.87
CA ARG A 349 6.95 -10.64 12.47
C ARG A 349 6.07 -11.30 11.43
N ASP A 350 5.72 -10.60 10.36
CA ASP A 350 4.84 -11.14 9.32
C ASP A 350 5.59 -12.10 8.40
N GLU A 351 6.76 -11.71 7.91
CA GLU A 351 7.60 -12.57 7.08
C GLU A 351 8.01 -13.85 7.80
N TYR A 352 8.36 -13.79 9.09
CA TYR A 352 8.78 -14.98 9.83
C TYR A 352 7.60 -15.90 10.17
N LYS A 353 6.42 -15.39 10.55
CA LYS A 353 5.21 -16.22 10.67
C LYS A 353 4.84 -16.91 9.36
N ARG A 354 4.98 -16.18 8.24
CA ARG A 354 4.66 -16.66 6.88
C ARG A 354 5.60 -17.78 6.44
N LYS A 355 6.91 -17.63 6.71
CA LYS A 355 7.96 -18.61 6.34
C LYS A 355 8.04 -19.80 7.31
N PHE A 356 7.74 -19.62 8.58
CA PHE A 356 7.89 -20.64 9.62
C PHE A 356 6.53 -21.01 10.24
N SER A 357 5.74 -21.80 9.51
CA SER A 357 4.44 -22.28 9.98
C SER A 357 4.55 -23.05 11.29
N GLY A 358 3.78 -22.65 12.31
CA GLY A 358 3.78 -23.30 13.62
C GLY A 358 4.95 -22.90 14.54
N CYS A 359 5.64 -21.79 14.26
CA CYS A 359 6.65 -21.24 15.18
C CYS A 359 6.03 -20.50 16.38
N THR A 360 6.76 -20.50 17.50
CA THR A 360 6.54 -19.55 18.60
C THR A 360 7.40 -18.32 18.39
N LEU A 361 6.79 -17.14 18.24
CA LEU A 361 7.51 -15.86 18.31
C LEU A 361 7.77 -15.47 19.77
N GLY A 362 9.00 -15.07 20.06
CA GLY A 362 9.41 -14.52 21.35
C GLY A 362 8.88 -13.11 21.60
N ASN A 363 8.74 -12.79 22.88
CA ASN A 363 8.39 -11.46 23.36
C ASN A 363 9.66 -10.63 23.66
N ASP A 364 9.51 -9.31 23.70
CA ASP A 364 10.61 -8.42 24.10
C ASP A 364 11.04 -8.76 25.54
N GLY A 365 12.32 -9.10 25.73
CA GLY A 365 12.88 -9.50 27.03
C GLY A 365 13.01 -11.01 27.27
N ASP A 366 12.51 -11.87 26.38
CA ASP A 366 12.71 -13.33 26.47
C ASP A 366 14.22 -13.70 26.38
N ASP A 367 14.73 -14.53 27.29
CA ASP A 367 16.04 -15.16 27.12
C ASP A 367 15.94 -16.34 26.14
N TRP A 368 16.28 -16.06 24.88
CA TRP A 368 16.32 -17.08 23.83
C TRP A 368 17.31 -18.22 24.15
N ARG A 369 18.34 -18.01 24.99
CA ARG A 369 19.27 -19.08 25.39
C ARG A 369 18.64 -20.08 26.34
N GLN A 370 17.68 -19.65 27.16
CA GLN A 370 16.82 -20.58 27.90
C GLN A 370 15.92 -21.33 26.92
N LYS A 371 15.31 -20.64 25.96
CA LYS A 371 14.43 -21.25 24.95
C LYS A 371 15.17 -22.27 24.08
N ALA A 372 16.47 -22.11 23.84
CA ALA A 372 17.31 -23.10 23.15
C ALA A 372 17.51 -24.43 23.92
N LYS A 373 17.02 -24.53 25.16
CA LYS A 373 16.92 -25.79 25.93
C LYS A 373 15.52 -26.41 25.88
N GLU A 374 14.51 -25.61 25.54
CA GLU A 374 13.09 -25.98 25.52
C GLU A 374 12.61 -26.34 24.09
N TYR A 375 13.25 -25.75 23.06
CA TYR A 375 12.92 -25.91 21.65
C TYR A 375 14.07 -26.57 20.90
N ARG A 376 13.74 -27.42 19.92
CA ARG A 376 14.72 -28.04 19.02
C ARG A 376 15.39 -26.98 18.15
N TRP A 377 14.61 -26.07 17.56
CA TRP A 377 15.11 -25.03 16.67
C TRP A 377 14.93 -23.65 17.32
N VAL A 378 16.00 -22.86 17.36
CA VAL A 378 15.94 -21.45 17.75
C VAL A 378 16.53 -20.57 16.66
N ILE A 379 15.75 -19.61 16.18
CA ILE A 379 16.19 -18.59 15.21
C ILE A 379 16.40 -17.28 15.96
N VAL A 380 17.59 -16.69 15.85
CA VAL A 380 17.98 -15.41 16.48
C VAL A 380 18.26 -14.37 15.39
N PRO A 381 17.33 -13.43 15.14
CA PRO A 381 17.51 -12.38 14.16
C PRO A 381 17.98 -11.07 14.81
N GLU A 382 18.96 -10.42 14.19
CA GLU A 382 19.48 -9.12 14.59
C GLU A 382 19.53 -8.16 13.40
N VAL A 383 18.99 -6.94 13.54
CA VAL A 383 19.13 -5.89 12.52
C VAL A 383 20.24 -4.91 12.92
N SER A 384 21.08 -4.54 11.96
CA SER A 384 22.14 -3.54 12.15
C SER A 384 22.24 -2.58 10.96
N SER A 385 22.87 -1.42 11.16
CA SER A 385 23.10 -0.45 10.08
C SER A 385 24.55 0.06 10.05
N ILE A 386 25.16 0.09 8.87
CA ILE A 386 26.49 0.68 8.63
C ILE A 386 26.32 1.94 7.78
N ILE A 387 26.80 3.09 8.28
CA ILE A 387 26.76 4.37 7.55
C ILE A 387 27.77 4.34 6.39
N VAL A 388 27.33 4.73 5.19
CA VAL A 388 28.21 4.91 4.03
C VAL A 388 29.04 6.19 4.24
N LYS A 389 30.35 6.05 4.39
CA LYS A 389 31.24 7.19 4.65
C LYS A 389 31.16 8.21 3.50
N LYS A 390 30.99 9.49 3.86
CA LYS A 390 30.89 10.67 2.98
C LYS A 390 29.54 10.87 2.26
N GLU A 391 28.55 10.02 2.44
CA GLU A 391 27.21 10.20 1.87
C GLU A 391 26.16 10.50 2.95
N ARG A 392 25.31 11.52 2.73
CA ARG A 392 24.26 11.88 3.68
C ARG A 392 23.12 10.87 3.61
N ASN A 393 22.69 10.40 4.77
CA ASN A 393 21.54 9.50 4.95
C ASN A 393 21.62 8.16 4.16
N LYS A 394 22.84 7.73 3.83
CA LYS A 394 23.10 6.42 3.20
C LYS A 394 23.63 5.40 4.20
N TYR A 395 23.01 4.23 4.17
CA TYR A 395 23.19 3.11 5.10
C TYR A 395 23.13 1.79 4.34
N TYR A 396 23.98 0.85 4.73
CA TYR A 396 23.73 -0.57 4.54
C TYR A 396 22.90 -1.06 5.73
N ILE A 397 21.70 -1.56 5.47
CA ILE A 397 20.86 -2.22 6.47
C ILE A 397 21.09 -3.71 6.34
N THR A 398 21.47 -4.38 7.43
CA THR A 398 21.79 -5.81 7.45
C THR A 398 20.88 -6.53 8.44
N LEU A 399 20.17 -7.53 7.95
CA LEU A 399 19.55 -8.56 8.77
C LEU A 399 20.55 -9.71 8.92
N ASN A 400 20.97 -9.99 10.14
CA ASN A 400 21.83 -11.10 10.50
C ASN A 400 20.93 -12.16 11.16
N GLN A 401 21.07 -13.42 10.79
CA GLN A 401 20.26 -14.52 11.29
C GLN A 401 21.18 -15.66 11.75
N THR A 402 21.09 -16.04 13.03
CA THR A 402 21.76 -17.25 13.55
C THR A 402 20.71 -18.30 13.88
N ILE A 403 20.90 -19.53 13.42
CA ILE A 403 20.01 -20.66 13.67
C ILE A 403 20.73 -21.68 14.54
N TYR A 404 20.04 -22.14 15.58
CA TYR A 404 20.50 -23.14 16.53
C TYR A 404 19.64 -24.40 16.42
N GLU A 405 20.27 -25.57 16.39
CA GLU A 405 19.62 -26.86 16.66
C GLU A 405 20.11 -27.38 18.02
N ASN A 406 19.18 -27.67 18.96
CA ASN A 406 19.47 -28.18 20.31
C ASN A 406 20.53 -27.35 21.07
N GLY A 407 20.53 -26.03 20.88
CA GLY A 407 21.48 -25.09 21.48
C GLY A 407 22.84 -24.96 20.77
N VAL A 408 23.09 -25.70 19.68
CA VAL A 408 24.32 -25.60 18.87
C VAL A 408 24.03 -24.81 17.59
N ILE A 409 24.94 -23.91 17.22
CA ILE A 409 24.81 -23.12 15.98
C ILE A 409 24.99 -24.04 14.76
N VAL A 410 24.03 -23.98 13.84
CA VAL A 410 24.05 -24.76 12.58
C VAL A 410 24.12 -23.88 11.33
N GLU A 411 23.56 -22.67 11.36
CA GLU A 411 23.65 -21.70 10.25
C GLU A 411 23.81 -20.27 10.78
N MET A 412 24.58 -19.47 10.06
CA MET A 412 24.64 -18.00 10.16
C MET A 412 24.48 -17.43 8.75
N ALA A 413 23.59 -16.46 8.58
CA ALA A 413 23.30 -15.83 7.30
C ALA A 413 23.06 -14.33 7.46
N ASP A 414 23.74 -13.53 6.63
CA ASP A 414 23.64 -12.08 6.61
C ASP A 414 23.03 -11.60 5.28
N PHE A 415 21.99 -10.77 5.39
CA PHE A 415 21.25 -10.20 4.27
C PHE A 415 21.38 -8.68 4.32
N SER A 416 22.30 -8.13 3.53
CA SER A 416 22.64 -6.69 3.56
C SER A 416 22.17 -5.95 2.32
N THR A 417 21.54 -4.79 2.50
CA THR A 417 21.04 -3.94 1.42
C THR A 417 21.41 -2.47 1.67
N GLY A 418 22.08 -1.85 0.70
CA GLY A 418 22.26 -0.39 0.66
C GLY A 418 20.98 0.34 0.29
N ASN A 419 20.60 1.37 1.05
CA ASN A 419 19.40 2.20 0.88
C ASN A 419 19.55 3.29 -0.22
N TYR A 420 20.06 2.89 -1.39
CA TYR A 420 20.40 3.81 -2.49
C TYR A 420 19.15 4.50 -3.07
N ASN A 421 18.26 3.74 -3.69
CA ASN A 421 16.91 4.17 -4.07
C ASN A 421 15.83 3.65 -3.10
N LEU A 422 16.20 2.87 -2.09
CA LEU A 422 15.28 2.35 -1.07
C LEU A 422 15.32 3.23 0.18
N THR A 423 14.22 3.34 0.91
CA THR A 423 14.22 3.77 2.31
C THR A 423 14.90 2.71 3.20
N PRO A 424 15.29 3.03 4.46
CA PRO A 424 15.84 2.04 5.37
C PRO A 424 14.90 0.86 5.64
N LEU A 425 13.59 1.10 5.72
CA LEU A 425 12.57 0.06 5.91
C LEU A 425 12.43 -0.84 4.66
N GLU A 426 12.38 -0.27 3.46
CA GLU A 426 12.38 -1.06 2.22
C GLU A 426 13.66 -1.89 2.05
N ALA A 427 14.82 -1.33 2.40
CA ALA A 427 16.10 -2.04 2.40
C ALA A 427 16.10 -3.23 3.37
N PHE A 428 15.54 -3.06 4.56
CA PHE A 428 15.36 -4.15 5.52
C PHE A 428 14.40 -5.24 5.01
N ILE A 429 13.27 -4.84 4.41
CA ILE A 429 12.28 -5.77 3.85
C ILE A 429 12.84 -6.55 2.67
N HIS A 430 13.71 -5.97 1.85
CA HIS A 430 14.43 -6.72 0.83
C HIS A 430 15.30 -7.82 1.45
N GLY A 431 16.07 -7.51 2.50
CA GLY A 431 16.84 -8.51 3.25
C GLY A 431 15.97 -9.62 3.85
N LEU A 432 14.80 -9.27 4.41
CA LEU A 432 13.81 -10.25 4.92
C LEU A 432 13.27 -11.17 3.82
N ARG A 433 12.95 -10.61 2.64
CA ARG A 433 12.33 -11.36 1.54
C ARG A 433 13.29 -12.39 0.94
N ASP A 434 14.60 -12.09 0.93
CA ASP A 434 15.66 -12.99 0.47
C ASP A 434 15.98 -14.14 1.47
N VAL A 435 15.48 -14.10 2.72
CA VAL A 435 15.55 -15.24 3.66
C VAL A 435 14.79 -16.44 3.09
N ASN A 436 15.48 -17.53 2.76
CA ASN A 436 14.91 -18.65 2.03
C ASN A 436 14.69 -19.91 2.90
N GLU A 437 13.43 -20.34 3.04
CA GLU A 437 13.01 -21.57 3.76
C GLU A 437 13.75 -22.84 3.31
N ASP A 438 14.04 -22.96 2.01
CA ASP A 438 14.58 -24.18 1.40
C ASP A 438 16.06 -24.42 1.76
N ARG A 439 16.73 -23.44 2.38
CA ARG A 439 18.02 -23.65 3.05
C ARG A 439 17.85 -24.09 4.50
N ILE A 440 16.98 -23.39 5.22
CA ILE A 440 16.99 -23.31 6.69
C ILE A 440 16.37 -24.54 7.37
N ILE A 441 15.25 -25.09 6.86
CA ILE A 441 14.51 -26.18 7.55
C ILE A 441 14.16 -27.38 6.64
N LYS A 442 13.72 -27.13 5.41
CA LYS A 442 13.24 -28.22 4.51
C LYS A 442 14.36 -29.17 4.04
N ARG A 443 15.63 -28.74 4.07
CA ARG A 443 16.78 -29.59 3.70
C ARG A 443 17.18 -30.59 4.78
N GLU A 444 17.22 -30.19 6.05
CA GLU A 444 17.65 -31.07 7.14
C GLU A 444 16.54 -31.98 7.66
N ILE A 445 15.26 -31.57 7.59
CA ILE A 445 14.12 -32.50 7.79
C ILE A 445 14.17 -33.71 6.84
N LYS A 446 14.80 -33.56 5.65
CA LYS A 446 15.04 -34.65 4.70
C LYS A 446 16.46 -35.25 4.71
N ARG A 447 17.40 -34.68 5.47
CA ARG A 447 18.80 -35.15 5.51
C ARG A 447 19.40 -35.06 6.92
N GLY A 448 19.26 -36.15 7.65
CA GLY A 448 20.23 -36.50 8.70
C GLY A 448 21.59 -36.83 8.08
N ARG A 449 22.37 -35.79 7.76
CA ARG A 449 23.83 -35.77 7.52
C ARG A 449 24.23 -34.34 7.13
N GLY A 450 24.87 -33.63 8.07
CA GLY A 450 25.19 -32.22 7.93
C GLY A 450 26.27 -31.91 6.89
N SER A 451 26.26 -30.66 6.40
CA SER A 451 27.34 -30.05 5.63
C SER A 451 27.30 -28.53 5.79
N VAL A 452 28.27 -27.96 6.51
CA VAL A 452 28.44 -26.50 6.62
C VAL A 452 28.82 -25.93 5.26
N LEU A 453 28.15 -24.85 4.83
CA LEU A 453 28.39 -24.25 3.51
C LEU A 453 28.30 -22.72 3.57
N TYR A 454 29.42 -22.08 3.87
CA TYR A 454 29.56 -20.63 3.75
C TYR A 454 29.35 -20.20 2.29
N LYS A 455 28.46 -19.24 2.05
CA LYS A 455 28.38 -18.54 0.77
C LYS A 455 28.03 -17.07 0.96
N ILE A 456 29.08 -16.24 0.99
CA ILE A 456 28.98 -14.78 0.97
C ILE A 456 28.48 -14.36 -0.42
N ASN A 457 27.25 -13.86 -0.51
CA ASN A 457 26.73 -13.24 -1.73
C ASN A 457 27.05 -11.74 -1.72
N THR A 458 28.32 -11.38 -1.97
CA THR A 458 28.67 -9.98 -2.28
C THR A 458 28.26 -9.67 -3.72
N PHE A 459 27.02 -9.21 -3.91
CA PHE A 459 26.65 -8.51 -5.16
C PHE A 459 27.19 -7.07 -5.11
N LEU A 460 28.49 -6.94 -5.35
CA LEU A 460 29.07 -5.71 -5.86
C LEU A 460 28.68 -5.59 -7.33
N LEU A 461 27.68 -4.76 -7.62
CA LEU A 461 27.44 -4.22 -8.95
C LEU A 461 27.78 -2.72 -8.91
N PHE A 462 28.55 -2.31 -9.91
CA PHE A 462 28.94 -0.92 -10.17
C PHE A 462 27.76 -0.10 -10.69
#